data_AF-A0A510KNA4-F1
#
_entry.id   AF-A0A510KNA4-F1
#
_cell.length_a   1.000
_cell.length_b   1.000
_cell.length_c   1.000
_cell.angle_alpha   90.00
_cell.angle_beta   90.00
_cell.angle_gamma   90.00
#
_symmetry.space_group_name_H-M   'P 1'
#
loop_
_entity.id
_entity.type
_entity.pdbx_description
1 polymer ?
#
loop_
_entity_poly.entity_id
_entity_poly.type
_entity_poly.pdbx_seq_one_letter_code
_entity_poly.pdbx_strand_id
1 'polypeptide(L)'
;MERNNIFNFATSELSQDAFICWCLNWLNYKDSELRDLAVDLLKAFGEENISDNQEIIIKRQFKKIDILVVFKELNRVYIIEDKVDSFESKEQTKKYTEEIEKEYKNSEIKTVYFKTGFHFSPDKNVKVNKIITGKIFKEILEKYRNKNEILDSYYEYLVEKLRIQENEKDYLECKAKSHWDWNIAKSNIAQYCFLKEIFSKERVRSFKNKGNGPVVSQYDLLEKDEIPIDKTGECFNMFWRVDTLKKGTYLRLNYYYVFKSRKESKTLNYREISEIGYKTVHKKVYNIIEEYKNELPEIYKIEKYNYKEQNEIPILHINLKEYIKAGKDEMNKLMNEVKKLHGYLQNVNFE
;
A
#
# COMPACT_ATOMS: atom_id res chain seq x y z
N MET A 1 -33.01 -6.21 6.03
CA MET A 1 -32.58 -4.92 5.43
C MET A 1 -31.24 -4.57 6.05
N GLU A 2 -30.26 -4.15 5.25
CA GLU A 2 -29.03 -3.60 5.82
C GLU A 2 -29.37 -2.36 6.66
N ARG A 3 -28.74 -2.23 7.83
CA ARG A 3 -28.94 -1.08 8.72
C ARG A 3 -28.53 0.20 7.97
N ASN A 4 -29.36 1.24 8.05
CA ASN A 4 -29.04 2.54 7.46
C ASN A 4 -27.90 3.20 8.27
N ASN A 5 -26.65 2.90 7.88
CA ASN A 5 -25.45 3.33 8.58
C ASN A 5 -24.82 4.54 7.86
N ILE A 6 -24.72 5.67 8.56
CA ILE A 6 -24.18 6.92 8.02
C ILE A 6 -22.74 6.77 7.50
N PHE A 7 -21.95 5.89 8.09
CA PHE A 7 -20.56 5.66 7.71
C PHE A 7 -20.41 4.97 6.35
N ASN A 8 -21.47 4.37 5.81
CA ASN A 8 -21.47 3.84 4.44
C ASN A 8 -21.48 4.95 3.37
N PHE A 9 -21.92 6.16 3.74
CA PHE A 9 -22.04 7.31 2.83
C PHE A 9 -20.97 8.38 3.06
N ALA A 10 -20.36 8.41 4.25
CA ALA A 10 -19.29 9.34 4.57
C ALA A 10 -18.02 9.02 3.77
N THR A 11 -17.25 10.05 3.40
CA THR A 11 -15.92 9.80 2.83
C THR A 11 -15.05 9.15 3.90
N SER A 12 -14.36 8.08 3.54
CA SER A 12 -13.66 7.22 4.51
C SER A 12 -12.69 7.99 5.41
N GLU A 13 -11.90 8.90 4.84
CA GLU A 13 -10.95 9.76 5.55
C GLU A 13 -11.68 10.70 6.54
N LEU A 14 -12.69 11.45 6.08
CA LEU A 14 -13.45 12.39 6.94
C LEU A 14 -14.29 11.69 8.02
N SER A 15 -14.65 10.43 7.78
CA SER A 15 -15.38 9.64 8.75
C SER A 15 -14.49 9.14 9.88
N GLN A 16 -13.23 8.83 9.57
CA GLN A 16 -12.27 8.30 10.53
C GLN A 16 -11.74 9.41 11.44
N ASP A 17 -11.32 10.55 10.89
CA ASP A 17 -10.74 11.64 11.69
C ASP A 17 -11.73 12.19 12.71
N ALA A 18 -12.97 12.41 12.28
CA ALA A 18 -14.06 12.92 13.10
C ALA A 18 -14.45 11.92 14.19
N PHE A 19 -14.50 10.62 13.85
CA PHE A 19 -14.84 9.59 14.82
C PHE A 19 -13.73 9.40 15.88
N ILE A 20 -12.46 9.45 15.49
CA ILE A 20 -11.32 9.44 16.44
C ILE A 20 -11.42 10.64 17.39
N CYS A 21 -11.66 11.85 16.85
CA CYS A 21 -11.84 13.05 17.67
C CYS A 21 -13.03 12.90 18.64
N TRP A 22 -14.15 12.36 18.16
CA TRP A 22 -15.33 12.10 18.97
C TRP A 22 -15.05 11.10 20.09
N CYS A 23 -14.35 9.99 19.81
CA CYS A 23 -13.92 9.03 20.83
C CYS A 23 -13.04 9.67 21.90
N LEU A 24 -12.03 10.45 21.49
CA LEU A 24 -11.08 11.08 22.41
C LEU A 24 -11.76 12.16 23.27
N ASN A 25 -12.66 12.96 22.69
CA ASN A 25 -13.31 14.06 23.38
C ASN A 25 -14.14 13.62 24.59
N TRP A 26 -14.57 12.35 24.64
CA TRP A 26 -15.23 11.78 25.82
C TRP A 26 -14.39 11.86 27.09
N LEU A 27 -13.06 12.00 27.01
CA LEU A 27 -12.20 12.23 28.17
C LEU A 27 -12.64 13.47 28.98
N ASN A 28 -13.13 14.51 28.30
CA ASN A 28 -13.56 15.78 28.90
C ASN A 28 -14.91 15.68 29.64
N TYR A 29 -15.61 14.55 29.56
CA TYR A 29 -16.93 14.36 30.18
C TYR A 29 -16.83 13.32 31.30
N LYS A 30 -16.48 13.80 32.51
CA LYS A 30 -16.15 12.95 33.68
C LYS A 30 -17.24 11.93 34.04
N ASP A 31 -18.50 12.31 33.92
CA ASP A 31 -19.64 11.48 34.31
C ASP A 31 -20.16 10.57 33.16
N SER A 32 -19.51 10.59 31.99
CA SER A 32 -19.93 9.77 30.85
C SER A 32 -19.35 8.36 30.92
N GLU A 33 -20.19 7.36 30.67
CA GLU A 33 -19.78 5.95 30.54
C GLU A 33 -18.85 5.66 29.35
N LEU A 34 -18.70 6.64 28.44
CA LEU A 34 -17.78 6.62 27.30
C LEU A 34 -16.44 7.29 27.61
N ARG A 35 -16.26 7.87 28.80
CA ARG A 35 -14.95 8.38 29.21
C ARG A 35 -13.89 7.28 29.18
N ASP A 36 -14.24 6.08 29.63
CA ASP A 36 -13.35 4.91 29.62
C ASP A 36 -12.91 4.51 28.20
N LEU A 37 -13.74 4.76 27.18
CA LEU A 37 -13.34 4.56 25.78
C LEU A 37 -12.17 5.48 25.40
N ALA A 38 -12.24 6.75 25.79
CA ALA A 38 -11.15 7.70 25.54
C ALA A 38 -9.88 7.29 26.30
N VAL A 39 -10.02 6.85 27.55
CA VAL A 39 -8.92 6.34 28.38
C VAL A 39 -8.25 5.13 27.75
N ASP A 40 -9.02 4.12 27.31
CA ASP A 40 -8.49 2.93 26.65
C ASP A 40 -7.79 3.26 25.32
N LEU A 41 -8.34 4.21 24.56
CA LEU A 41 -7.74 4.66 23.30
C LEU A 41 -6.39 5.36 23.54
N LEU A 42 -6.31 6.25 24.53
CA LEU A 42 -5.06 6.92 24.91
C LEU A 42 -4.03 5.94 25.51
N LYS A 43 -4.48 4.92 26.25
CA LYS A 43 -3.60 3.82 26.68
C LYS A 43 -3.01 3.06 25.48
N ALA A 44 -3.81 2.82 24.45
CA ALA A 44 -3.29 2.25 23.20
C ALA A 44 -2.26 3.17 22.52
N PHE A 45 -2.40 4.49 22.68
CA PHE A 45 -1.41 5.48 22.22
C PHE A 45 -0.16 5.55 23.13
N GLY A 46 -0.08 4.73 24.18
CA GLY A 46 1.09 4.64 25.06
C GLY A 46 1.03 5.55 26.28
N GLU A 47 -0.15 5.97 26.72
CA GLU A 47 -0.34 6.50 28.08
C GLU A 47 -0.47 5.37 29.10
N GLU A 48 0.21 5.49 30.24
CA GLU A 48 0.14 4.48 31.30
C GLU A 48 -0.96 4.81 32.31
N ASN A 49 -1.02 6.07 32.73
CA ASN A 49 -1.95 6.56 33.73
C ASN A 49 -2.64 7.84 33.24
N ILE A 50 -3.96 7.86 33.29
CA ILE A 50 -4.78 9.02 32.92
C ILE A 50 -5.61 9.37 34.14
N SER A 51 -5.34 10.54 34.73
CA SER A 51 -6.04 10.98 35.94
C SER A 51 -7.48 11.40 35.64
N ASP A 52 -8.34 11.42 36.65
CA ASP A 52 -9.74 11.85 36.49
C ASP A 52 -9.90 13.35 36.23
N ASN A 53 -8.86 14.14 36.53
CA ASN A 53 -8.84 15.58 36.26
C ASN A 53 -8.23 15.93 34.90
N GLN A 54 -7.85 14.93 34.10
CA GLN A 54 -7.27 15.16 32.80
C GLN A 54 -8.30 15.68 31.80
N GLU A 55 -7.98 16.77 31.13
CA GLU A 55 -8.68 17.31 29.99
C GLU A 55 -7.77 17.42 28.77
N ILE A 56 -8.37 17.36 27.59
CA ILE A 56 -7.69 17.48 26.31
C ILE A 56 -8.35 18.53 25.42
N ILE A 57 -7.54 19.15 24.58
CA ILE A 57 -7.96 20.01 23.48
C ILE A 57 -7.65 19.27 22.19
N ILE A 58 -8.65 19.15 21.32
CA ILE A 58 -8.51 18.49 20.01
C ILE A 58 -8.59 19.54 18.91
N LYS A 59 -7.59 19.57 18.02
CA LYS A 59 -7.56 20.42 16.83
C LYS A 59 -7.48 19.53 15.60
N ARG A 60 -8.44 19.65 14.68
CA ARG A 60 -8.44 18.94 13.39
C ARG A 60 -7.75 19.77 12.32
N GLN A 61 -7.07 19.11 11.37
CA GLN A 61 -6.46 19.74 10.19
C GLN A 61 -5.55 20.93 10.55
N PHE A 62 -4.84 20.83 11.68
CA PHE A 62 -4.02 21.90 12.22
C PHE A 62 -2.62 21.87 11.62
N LYS A 63 -2.22 22.91 10.89
CA LYS A 63 -0.93 22.95 10.16
C LYS A 63 -0.71 21.71 9.26
N LYS A 64 -1.78 21.21 8.64
CA LYS A 64 -1.82 19.99 7.80
C LYS A 64 -1.69 18.66 8.57
N ILE A 65 -1.67 18.69 9.90
CA ILE A 65 -1.78 17.49 10.74
C ILE A 65 -3.26 17.12 10.82
N ASP A 66 -3.58 15.85 10.61
CA ASP A 66 -4.98 15.38 10.63
C ASP A 66 -5.65 15.66 11.98
N ILE A 67 -5.05 15.21 13.08
CA ILE A 67 -5.54 15.47 14.44
C ILE A 67 -4.37 15.80 15.38
N LEU A 68 -4.47 16.92 16.08
CA LEU A 68 -3.59 17.30 17.19
C LEU A 68 -4.37 17.24 18.51
N VAL A 69 -3.84 16.52 19.50
CA VAL A 69 -4.43 16.43 20.84
C VAL A 69 -3.45 17.01 21.85
N VAL A 70 -3.90 17.99 22.63
CA VAL A 70 -3.09 18.67 23.65
C VAL A 70 -3.69 18.37 25.01
N PHE A 71 -2.90 17.77 25.90
CA PHE A 71 -3.30 17.60 27.29
C PHE A 71 -3.15 18.94 28.01
N LYS A 72 -4.16 19.35 28.79
CA LYS A 72 -4.09 20.63 29.52
C LYS A 72 -3.22 20.54 30.77
N GLU A 73 -3.37 19.45 31.51
CA GLU A 73 -2.70 19.22 32.81
C GLU A 73 -1.39 18.44 32.67
N LEU A 74 -1.14 17.81 31.51
CA LEU A 74 0.14 17.18 31.19
C LEU A 74 0.84 17.99 30.10
N ASN A 75 2.15 18.12 30.23
CA ASN A 75 2.98 18.75 29.22
C ASN A 75 3.22 17.79 28.04
N ARG A 76 2.13 17.36 27.38
CA ARG A 76 2.13 16.31 26.36
C ARG A 76 1.21 16.65 25.20
N VAL A 77 1.71 16.42 23.99
CA VAL A 77 0.98 16.64 22.74
C VAL A 77 1.06 15.40 21.88
N TYR A 78 -0.08 15.00 21.32
CA TYR A 78 -0.19 13.92 20.36
C TYR A 78 -0.44 14.47 18.96
N ILE A 79 0.41 14.05 18.03
CA ILE A 79 0.21 14.20 16.58
C ILE A 79 -0.34 12.86 16.10
N ILE A 80 -1.59 12.85 15.64
CA ILE A 80 -2.22 11.66 15.09
C ILE A 80 -2.38 11.89 13.59
N GLU A 81 -1.70 11.06 12.82
CA GLU A 81 -1.86 11.01 11.37
C GLU A 81 -2.78 9.85 11.03
N ASP A 82 -3.92 10.15 10.44
CA ASP A 82 -4.94 9.15 10.14
C ASP A 82 -4.89 8.79 8.66
N LYS A 83 -4.95 7.49 8.37
CA LYS A 83 -4.95 6.97 7.00
C LYS A 83 -5.95 5.85 6.88
N VAL A 84 -6.63 5.78 5.73
CA VAL A 84 -7.44 4.64 5.35
C VAL A 84 -6.61 3.79 4.38
N ASP A 85 -6.46 4.21 3.12
CA ASP A 85 -5.78 3.43 2.07
C ASP A 85 -4.44 4.01 1.59
N SER A 86 -4.04 5.16 2.13
CA SER A 86 -2.83 5.92 1.73
C SER A 86 -1.65 5.68 2.69
N PHE A 87 -0.46 6.12 2.27
CA PHE A 87 0.80 5.96 3.00
C PHE A 87 1.34 7.30 3.47
N GLU A 88 2.09 7.27 4.57
CA GLU A 88 2.87 8.40 5.05
C GLU A 88 4.30 8.37 4.52
N SER A 89 4.84 9.56 4.21
CA SER A 89 6.26 9.71 3.88
C SER A 89 7.08 9.98 5.15
N LYS A 90 8.29 9.42 5.24
CA LYS A 90 9.18 9.61 6.41
C LYS A 90 9.47 11.08 6.74
N GLU A 91 9.40 11.96 5.75
CA GLU A 91 9.65 13.39 5.95
C GLU A 91 8.49 14.14 6.59
N GLN A 92 7.26 13.65 6.43
CA GLN A 92 6.06 14.36 6.85
C GLN A 92 5.92 14.37 8.37
N THR A 93 6.07 13.23 9.03
CA THR A 93 6.07 13.14 10.50
C THR A 93 7.15 14.00 11.15
N LYS A 94 8.35 14.04 10.54
CA LYS A 94 9.45 14.87 11.03
C LYS A 94 9.11 16.36 10.96
N LYS A 95 8.61 16.81 9.80
CA LYS A 95 8.17 18.21 9.58
C LYS A 95 7.06 18.60 10.57
N TYR A 96 6.10 17.72 10.81
CA TYR A 96 5.01 17.98 11.76
C TYR A 96 5.51 18.10 13.19
N THR A 97 6.42 17.22 13.61
CA THR A 97 7.04 17.30 14.94
C THR A 97 7.77 18.63 15.11
N GLU A 98 8.65 19.00 14.17
CA GLU A 98 9.39 20.27 14.19
C GLU A 98 8.46 21.51 14.22
N GLU A 99 7.32 21.48 13.52
CA GLU A 99 6.34 22.58 13.51
C GLU A 99 5.55 22.69 14.82
N ILE A 100 5.29 21.58 15.50
CA ILE A 100 4.57 21.54 16.78
C ILE A 100 5.51 21.90 17.94
N GLU A 101 6.79 21.50 17.90
CA GLU A 101 7.81 21.89 18.90
C GLU A 101 7.95 23.41 19.03
N LYS A 102 7.80 24.14 17.91
CA LYS A 102 7.85 25.62 17.90
C LYS A 102 6.70 26.25 18.69
N GLU A 103 5.53 25.61 18.69
CA GLU A 103 4.29 26.14 19.30
C GLU A 103 4.10 25.64 20.73
N TYR A 104 4.34 24.36 20.98
CA TYR A 104 4.22 23.71 22.29
C TYR A 104 5.62 23.41 22.85
N LYS A 105 6.34 24.49 23.15
CA LYS A 105 7.71 24.40 23.66
C LYS A 105 7.77 23.62 24.96
N ASN A 106 8.80 22.79 25.08
CA ASN A 106 9.05 21.91 26.22
C ASN A 106 8.02 20.78 26.41
N SER A 107 6.99 20.64 25.57
CA SER A 107 6.06 19.53 25.64
C SER A 107 6.65 18.24 25.08
N GLU A 108 6.29 17.10 25.68
CA GLU A 108 6.58 15.80 25.10
C GLU A 108 5.65 15.56 23.92
N ILE A 109 6.22 15.43 22.72
CA ILE A 109 5.45 15.16 21.51
C ILE A 109 5.49 13.66 21.23
N LYS A 110 4.30 13.06 21.13
CA LYS A 110 4.11 11.68 20.71
C LYS A 110 3.38 11.64 19.38
N THR A 111 3.78 10.70 18.52
CA THR A 111 3.24 10.51 17.18
C THR A 111 2.51 9.17 17.10
N VAL A 112 1.30 9.20 16.54
CA VAL A 112 0.45 8.03 16.34
C VAL A 112 0.12 7.92 14.86
N TYR A 113 0.44 6.78 14.25
CA TYR A 113 -0.03 6.43 12.93
C TYR A 113 -1.30 5.59 13.05
N PHE A 114 -2.45 6.17 12.69
CA PHE A 114 -3.75 5.53 12.84
C PHE A 114 -4.24 5.03 11.49
N LYS A 115 -4.17 3.72 11.26
CA LYS A 115 -4.54 3.12 9.97
C LYS A 115 -5.58 2.01 10.12
N THR A 116 -6.79 2.26 9.61
CA THR A 116 -7.87 1.24 9.61
C THR A 116 -7.91 0.41 8.33
N GLY A 117 -7.30 0.90 7.25
CA GLY A 117 -7.14 0.14 6.00
C GLY A 117 -6.01 -0.88 6.04
N PHE A 118 -5.80 -1.52 4.89
CA PHE A 118 -4.81 -2.59 4.76
C PHE A 118 -3.38 -2.05 4.87
N HIS A 119 -2.54 -2.75 5.65
CA HIS A 119 -1.15 -2.37 5.84
C HIS A 119 -0.25 -3.01 4.79
N PHE A 120 0.26 -2.20 3.86
CA PHE A 120 1.26 -2.62 2.90
C PHE A 120 2.67 -2.42 3.47
N SER A 121 3.68 -2.79 2.68
CA SER A 121 5.08 -2.73 3.10
C SER A 121 5.56 -1.33 3.52
N PRO A 122 5.18 -0.23 2.87
CA PRO A 122 5.56 1.12 3.31
C PRO A 122 5.09 1.45 4.72
N ASP A 123 3.92 0.94 5.15
CA ASP A 123 3.35 1.22 6.49
C ASP A 123 4.24 0.68 7.62
N LYS A 124 5.01 -0.39 7.36
CA LYS A 124 5.93 -0.98 8.34
C LYS A 124 7.18 -0.12 8.59
N ASN A 125 7.47 0.81 7.68
CA ASN A 125 8.66 1.65 7.73
C ASN A 125 8.37 3.05 8.28
N VAL A 126 7.12 3.32 8.68
CA VAL A 126 6.70 4.58 9.29
C VAL A 126 7.33 4.68 10.69
N LYS A 127 8.08 5.77 10.92
CA LYS A 127 8.76 6.02 12.20
C LYS A 127 7.86 6.88 13.09
N VAL A 128 7.07 6.22 13.93
CA VAL A 128 6.16 6.86 14.91
C VAL A 128 6.26 6.19 16.26
N ASN A 129 5.76 6.83 17.32
CA ASN A 129 5.75 6.25 18.66
C ASN A 129 4.79 5.06 18.78
N LYS A 130 3.62 5.12 18.11
CA LYS A 130 2.63 4.02 18.08
C LYS A 130 1.95 3.91 16.72
N ILE A 131 1.61 2.67 16.35
CA ILE A 131 0.75 2.35 15.22
C ILE A 131 -0.54 1.74 15.76
N ILE A 132 -1.68 2.32 15.37
CA ILE A 132 -3.01 1.82 15.74
C ILE A 132 -3.66 1.27 14.48
N THR A 133 -3.86 -0.05 14.47
CA THR A 133 -4.47 -0.74 13.34
C THR A 133 -5.99 -0.78 13.50
N GLY A 134 -6.72 -0.98 12.40
CA GLY A 134 -8.17 -1.21 12.45
C GLY A 134 -8.57 -2.37 13.37
N LYS A 135 -7.72 -3.41 13.50
CA LYS A 135 -7.95 -4.52 14.44
C LYS A 135 -7.86 -4.07 15.91
N ILE A 136 -6.81 -3.32 16.26
CA ILE A 136 -6.66 -2.76 17.62
C ILE A 136 -7.84 -1.84 17.93
N PHE A 137 -8.22 -0.98 16.98
CA PHE A 137 -9.33 -0.06 17.19
C PHE A 137 -10.66 -0.79 17.35
N LYS A 138 -10.92 -1.81 16.52
CA LYS A 138 -12.08 -2.70 16.67
C LYS A 138 -12.13 -3.29 18.08
N GLU A 139 -11.04 -3.88 18.57
CA GLU A 139 -10.97 -4.52 19.89
C GLU A 139 -11.26 -3.53 21.03
N ILE A 140 -10.84 -2.27 20.90
CA ILE A 140 -11.16 -1.21 21.86
C ILE A 140 -12.66 -0.90 21.81
N LEU A 141 -13.20 -0.60 20.62
CA LEU A 141 -14.62 -0.24 20.45
C LEU A 141 -15.57 -1.36 20.88
N GLU A 142 -15.17 -2.61 20.70
CA GLU A 142 -15.95 -3.81 21.06
C GLU A 142 -16.38 -3.82 22.53
N LYS A 143 -15.53 -3.33 23.44
CA LYS A 143 -15.82 -3.27 24.88
C LYS A 143 -16.95 -2.30 25.24
N TYR A 144 -17.25 -1.36 24.36
CA TYR A 144 -18.19 -0.25 24.60
C TYR A 144 -19.43 -0.35 23.71
N ARG A 145 -19.65 -1.51 23.07
CA ARG A 145 -20.85 -1.79 22.27
C ARG A 145 -22.13 -1.60 23.08
N ASN A 146 -23.20 -1.21 22.39
CA ASN A 146 -24.54 -0.97 22.95
C ASN A 146 -24.62 0.22 23.93
N LYS A 147 -23.54 0.99 24.13
CA LYS A 147 -23.55 2.22 24.93
C LYS A 147 -23.99 3.45 24.12
N ASN A 148 -23.77 3.44 22.81
CA ASN A 148 -24.06 4.59 21.95
C ASN A 148 -24.25 4.17 20.49
N GLU A 149 -25.29 4.71 19.85
CA GLU A 149 -25.65 4.35 18.47
C GLU A 149 -24.58 4.74 17.43
N ILE A 150 -23.90 5.88 17.60
CA ILE A 150 -22.83 6.33 16.70
C ILE A 150 -21.63 5.38 16.81
N LEU A 151 -21.28 4.96 18.03
CA LEU A 151 -20.22 3.97 18.28
C LEU A 151 -20.54 2.64 17.61
N ASP A 152 -21.75 2.12 17.82
CA ASP A 152 -22.15 0.83 17.25
C ASP A 152 -22.18 0.87 15.72
N SER A 153 -22.63 1.99 15.15
CA SER A 153 -22.63 2.21 13.70
C SER A 153 -21.20 2.23 13.14
N TYR A 154 -20.26 2.94 13.79
CA TYR A 154 -18.88 2.95 13.31
C TYR A 154 -18.21 1.58 13.47
N TYR A 155 -18.44 0.88 14.58
CA TYR A 155 -17.91 -0.47 14.78
C TYR A 155 -18.39 -1.41 13.69
N GLU A 156 -19.70 -1.41 13.36
CA GLU A 156 -20.26 -2.25 12.29
C GLU A 156 -19.61 -1.94 10.94
N TYR A 157 -19.43 -0.65 10.65
CA TYR A 157 -18.71 -0.20 9.45
C TYR A 157 -17.25 -0.69 9.42
N LEU A 158 -16.51 -0.54 10.52
CA LEU A 158 -15.12 -0.98 10.63
C LEU A 158 -14.98 -2.51 10.50
N VAL A 159 -15.88 -3.28 11.14
CA VAL A 159 -15.90 -4.75 11.02
C VAL A 159 -16.11 -5.18 9.58
N GLU A 160 -17.06 -4.57 8.88
CA GLU A 160 -17.32 -4.90 7.48
C GLU A 160 -16.13 -4.54 6.58
N LYS A 161 -15.51 -3.37 6.80
CA LYS A 161 -14.28 -2.98 6.10
C LYS A 161 -13.14 -3.98 6.31
N LEU A 162 -12.90 -4.40 7.55
CA LEU A 162 -11.86 -5.40 7.87
C LEU A 162 -12.18 -6.76 7.24
N ARG A 163 -13.46 -7.16 7.22
CA ARG A 163 -13.92 -8.40 6.58
C ARG A 163 -13.68 -8.38 5.07
N ILE A 164 -14.00 -7.26 4.41
CA ILE A 164 -13.74 -7.06 2.97
C ILE A 164 -12.24 -7.18 2.69
N GLN A 165 -11.40 -6.47 3.47
CA GLN A 165 -9.94 -6.53 3.31
C GLN A 165 -9.40 -7.95 3.48
N GLU A 166 -9.93 -8.73 4.43
CA GLU A 166 -9.52 -10.13 4.63
C GLU A 166 -9.88 -10.99 3.41
N ASN A 167 -11.09 -10.85 2.89
CA ASN A 167 -11.54 -11.58 1.70
C ASN A 167 -10.71 -11.21 0.47
N GLU A 168 -10.33 -9.94 0.31
CA GLU A 168 -9.53 -9.46 -0.81
C GLU A 168 -8.11 -10.02 -0.83
N LYS A 169 -7.58 -10.55 0.28
CA LYS A 169 -6.27 -11.22 0.29
C LYS A 169 -6.24 -12.47 -0.58
N ASP A 170 -7.37 -13.14 -0.76
CA ASP A 170 -7.47 -14.32 -1.61
C ASP A 170 -7.41 -13.91 -3.08
N TYR A 171 -6.21 -13.91 -3.64
CA TYR A 171 -5.98 -13.59 -5.04
C TYR A 171 -6.45 -14.69 -6.01
N LEU A 172 -6.86 -15.86 -5.51
CA LEU A 172 -7.43 -16.94 -6.32
C LEU A 172 -8.95 -16.87 -6.43
N GLU A 173 -9.62 -16.00 -5.66
CA GLU A 173 -11.07 -15.85 -5.71
C GLU A 173 -11.54 -15.35 -7.09
N CYS A 174 -12.19 -16.26 -7.82
CA CYS A 174 -12.58 -16.10 -9.22
C CYS A 174 -14.04 -16.53 -9.50
N LYS A 175 -14.92 -16.58 -8.48
CA LYS A 175 -16.33 -16.99 -8.64
C LYS A 175 -17.14 -16.07 -9.56
N ALA A 176 -16.71 -14.82 -9.73
CA ALA A 176 -17.39 -13.89 -10.61
C ALA A 176 -17.24 -14.28 -12.09
N LYS A 177 -18.29 -14.05 -12.88
CA LYS A 177 -18.31 -14.37 -14.31
C LYS A 177 -17.27 -13.60 -15.12
N SER A 178 -17.06 -12.33 -14.77
CA SER A 178 -16.09 -11.44 -15.40
C SER A 178 -14.76 -11.51 -14.66
N HIS A 179 -13.65 -11.66 -15.39
CA HIS A 179 -12.32 -11.64 -14.78
C HIS A 179 -11.96 -10.28 -14.19
N TRP A 180 -12.62 -9.21 -14.62
CA TRP A 180 -12.46 -7.87 -14.03
C TRP A 180 -12.93 -7.83 -12.57
N ASP A 181 -13.85 -8.73 -12.19
CA ASP A 181 -14.42 -8.79 -10.85
C ASP A 181 -13.65 -9.76 -9.92
N TRP A 182 -12.65 -10.46 -10.43
CA TRP A 182 -11.78 -11.33 -9.64
C TRP A 182 -10.89 -10.49 -8.71
N ASN A 183 -10.55 -11.05 -7.55
CA ASN A 183 -9.82 -10.30 -6.53
C ASN A 183 -8.48 -9.75 -7.05
N ILE A 184 -7.65 -10.60 -7.69
CA ILE A 184 -6.37 -10.18 -8.28
C ILE A 184 -6.52 -9.07 -9.32
N ALA A 185 -7.67 -8.96 -9.98
CA ALA A 185 -7.89 -7.98 -11.03
C ALA A 185 -8.24 -6.58 -10.49
N LYS A 186 -9.03 -6.52 -9.41
CA LYS A 186 -9.61 -5.28 -8.89
C LYS A 186 -9.01 -4.78 -7.57
N SER A 187 -8.38 -5.66 -6.79
CA SER A 187 -7.87 -5.33 -5.46
C SER A 187 -6.34 -5.26 -5.43
N ASN A 188 -5.82 -4.13 -4.94
CA ASN A 188 -4.40 -3.98 -4.62
C ASN A 188 -3.96 -4.87 -3.46
N ILE A 189 -4.87 -5.23 -2.55
CA ILE A 189 -4.60 -6.18 -1.47
C ILE A 189 -4.28 -7.55 -2.07
N ALA A 190 -5.11 -8.01 -3.00
CA ALA A 190 -4.89 -9.28 -3.71
C ALA A 190 -3.56 -9.27 -4.46
N GLN A 191 -3.31 -8.23 -5.26
CA GLN A 191 -2.06 -8.11 -6.03
C GLN A 191 -0.83 -8.04 -5.14
N TYR A 192 -0.89 -7.29 -4.04
CA TYR A 192 0.16 -7.25 -3.03
C TYR A 192 0.38 -8.63 -2.38
N CYS A 193 -0.70 -9.33 -2.03
CA CYS A 193 -0.63 -10.65 -1.44
C CYS A 193 -0.06 -11.70 -2.39
N PHE A 194 -0.35 -11.59 -3.68
CA PHE A 194 0.26 -12.43 -4.70
C PHE A 194 1.77 -12.13 -4.85
N LEU A 195 2.15 -10.86 -5.03
CA LEU A 195 3.56 -10.48 -5.23
C LEU A 195 4.44 -10.76 -4.00
N LYS A 196 3.93 -10.56 -2.78
CA LYS A 196 4.69 -10.81 -1.54
C LYS A 196 5.01 -12.30 -1.31
N GLU A 197 4.28 -13.20 -1.95
CA GLU A 197 4.54 -14.65 -1.85
C GLU A 197 5.66 -15.08 -2.82
N ILE A 198 5.80 -14.36 -3.94
CA ILE A 198 6.89 -14.59 -4.91
C ILE A 198 8.17 -13.89 -4.44
N PHE A 199 8.05 -12.62 -4.04
CA PHE A 199 9.17 -11.70 -3.82
C PHE A 199 9.31 -11.27 -2.36
N SER A 200 10.41 -10.59 -2.04
CA SER A 200 10.60 -10.02 -0.69
C SER A 200 9.50 -8.99 -0.38
N LYS A 201 8.91 -9.02 0.82
CA LYS A 201 7.82 -8.09 1.17
C LYS A 201 8.22 -6.63 0.97
N GLU A 202 9.47 -6.27 1.23
CA GLU A 202 9.89 -4.88 1.50
C GLU A 202 9.87 -3.97 0.27
N ARG A 203 9.86 -4.53 -0.95
CA ARG A 203 9.90 -3.73 -2.19
C ARG A 203 8.61 -3.75 -3.00
N VAL A 204 7.57 -4.44 -2.54
CA VAL A 204 6.27 -4.39 -3.23
C VAL A 204 5.65 -3.00 -3.00
N ARG A 205 5.47 -2.24 -4.09
CA ARG A 205 4.85 -0.92 -4.10
C ARG A 205 3.44 -1.07 -4.69
N SER A 206 2.43 -0.50 -4.03
CA SER A 206 1.05 -0.47 -4.54
C SER A 206 0.60 0.97 -4.69
N PHE A 207 0.05 1.33 -5.84
CA PHE A 207 -0.36 2.69 -6.13
C PHE A 207 -1.48 2.73 -7.16
N LYS A 208 -2.19 3.86 -7.21
CA LYS A 208 -3.18 4.13 -8.24
C LYS A 208 -2.49 4.84 -9.41
N ASN A 209 -2.66 4.34 -10.62
CA ASN A 209 -2.18 5.04 -11.82
C ASN A 209 -2.85 6.43 -11.91
N LYS A 210 -2.15 7.43 -12.48
CA LYS A 210 -2.67 8.80 -12.60
C LYS A 210 -4.08 8.81 -13.24
N GLY A 211 -5.01 9.55 -12.65
CA GLY A 211 -6.41 9.63 -13.07
C GLY A 211 -7.29 8.53 -12.48
N ASN A 212 -8.29 8.06 -13.23
CA ASN A 212 -9.18 6.96 -12.86
C ASN A 212 -8.63 5.58 -13.28
N GLY A 213 -7.32 5.44 -13.41
CA GLY A 213 -6.67 4.18 -13.77
C GLY A 213 -6.84 3.11 -12.68
N PRO A 214 -6.72 1.81 -13.05
CA PRO A 214 -6.78 0.72 -12.08
C PRO A 214 -5.63 0.83 -11.08
N VAL A 215 -5.87 0.32 -9.86
CA VAL A 215 -4.81 0.19 -8.86
C VAL A 215 -3.89 -0.96 -9.28
N VAL A 216 -2.58 -0.75 -9.13
CA VAL A 216 -1.56 -1.72 -9.51
C VAL A 216 -0.58 -1.93 -8.37
N SER A 217 -0.12 -3.18 -8.23
CA SER A 217 1.03 -3.53 -7.39
C SER A 217 2.20 -3.95 -8.26
N GLN A 218 3.38 -3.43 -7.95
CA GLN A 218 4.64 -3.72 -8.63
C GLN A 218 5.76 -4.09 -7.67
N TYR A 219 6.78 -4.76 -8.19
CA TYR A 219 8.01 -5.08 -7.49
C TYR A 219 9.20 -4.78 -8.40
N ASP A 220 10.07 -3.86 -7.99
CA ASP A 220 11.27 -3.49 -8.74
C ASP A 220 12.27 -4.65 -8.74
N LEU A 221 12.76 -5.02 -9.93
CA LEU A 221 13.65 -6.17 -10.12
C LEU A 221 15.00 -5.95 -9.41
N LEU A 222 15.53 -4.74 -9.52
CA LEU A 222 16.80 -4.31 -8.96
C LEU A 222 16.59 -3.26 -7.86
N GLU A 223 17.61 -3.05 -7.02
CA GLU A 223 17.58 -1.99 -5.99
C GLU A 223 17.71 -0.58 -6.56
N LYS A 224 18.41 -0.46 -7.68
CA LYS A 224 18.56 0.82 -8.40
C LYS A 224 17.28 1.04 -9.21
N ASP A 225 16.60 2.16 -8.97
CA ASP A 225 15.43 2.58 -9.76
C ASP A 225 15.82 3.04 -11.20
N GLU A 226 17.11 3.26 -11.47
CA GLU A 226 17.65 3.72 -12.77
C GLU A 226 18.94 2.98 -13.15
N ILE A 227 18.89 2.20 -14.22
CA ILE A 227 20.01 1.45 -14.80
C ILE A 227 20.47 2.19 -16.07
N PRO A 228 21.75 2.57 -16.20
CA PRO A 228 22.24 3.25 -17.39
C PRO A 228 22.05 2.43 -18.69
N ILE A 229 21.74 3.13 -19.79
CA ILE A 229 21.77 2.58 -21.15
C ILE A 229 23.09 3.02 -21.79
N ASP A 230 24.12 2.18 -21.71
CA ASP A 230 25.45 2.44 -22.26
C ASP A 230 25.96 3.86 -21.89
N LYS A 231 26.66 4.53 -22.81
CA LYS A 231 27.19 5.90 -22.64
C LYS A 231 26.21 7.00 -23.05
N THR A 232 24.92 6.68 -23.21
CA THR A 232 23.92 7.64 -23.71
C THR A 232 23.50 8.65 -22.64
N GLY A 233 23.69 8.31 -21.37
CA GLY A 233 23.20 9.09 -20.23
C GLY A 233 21.71 8.88 -19.95
N GLU A 234 21.01 8.06 -20.73
CA GLU A 234 19.63 7.63 -20.50
C GLU A 234 19.60 6.40 -19.57
N CYS A 235 18.46 6.18 -18.91
CA CYS A 235 18.31 5.08 -17.97
C CYS A 235 17.03 4.27 -18.25
N PHE A 236 16.98 3.06 -17.72
CA PHE A 236 15.77 2.26 -17.66
C PHE A 236 15.55 1.65 -16.28
N ASN A 237 14.33 1.20 -16.03
CA ASN A 237 13.99 0.37 -14.89
C ASN A 237 13.39 -0.96 -15.37
N MET A 238 13.48 -1.98 -14.53
CA MET A 238 12.81 -3.27 -14.72
C MET A 238 11.99 -3.63 -13.49
N PHE A 239 10.76 -4.05 -13.69
CA PHE A 239 9.88 -4.42 -12.58
C PHE A 239 8.87 -5.48 -12.98
N TRP A 240 8.46 -6.27 -11.98
CA TRP A 240 7.29 -7.13 -12.06
C TRP A 240 6.04 -6.33 -11.73
N ARG A 241 4.96 -6.49 -12.48
CA ARG A 241 3.67 -5.86 -12.17
C ARG A 241 2.50 -6.78 -12.49
N VAL A 242 1.44 -6.66 -11.71
CA VAL A 242 0.15 -7.26 -12.03
C VAL A 242 -0.70 -6.26 -12.82
N ASP A 243 -1.10 -6.64 -14.03
CA ASP A 243 -1.95 -5.82 -14.91
C ASP A 243 -3.18 -6.60 -15.36
N THR A 244 -4.35 -5.97 -15.35
CA THR A 244 -5.57 -6.55 -15.93
C THR A 244 -5.85 -5.98 -17.31
N LEU A 245 -5.93 -6.85 -18.31
CA LEU A 245 -6.19 -6.54 -19.70
C LEU A 245 -7.45 -7.26 -20.20
N LYS A 246 -7.84 -7.00 -21.46
CA LYS A 246 -9.04 -7.58 -22.09
C LYS A 246 -9.12 -9.11 -21.99
N LYS A 247 -7.98 -9.80 -22.04
CA LYS A 247 -7.90 -11.28 -22.07
C LYS A 247 -7.72 -11.93 -20.69
N GLY A 248 -7.50 -11.16 -19.62
CA GLY A 248 -7.28 -11.66 -18.28
C GLY A 248 -6.37 -10.75 -17.45
N THR A 249 -6.03 -11.22 -16.25
CA THR A 249 -5.00 -10.62 -15.41
C THR A 249 -3.65 -11.29 -15.66
N TYR A 250 -2.60 -10.48 -15.70
CA TYR A 250 -1.28 -10.89 -16.11
C TYR A 250 -0.24 -10.51 -15.06
N LEU A 251 0.75 -11.38 -14.88
CA LEU A 251 2.03 -11.01 -14.28
C LEU A 251 3.01 -10.67 -15.40
N ARG A 252 3.56 -9.46 -15.37
CA ARG A 252 4.44 -8.93 -16.40
C ARG A 252 5.80 -8.56 -15.84
N LEU A 253 6.86 -8.99 -16.50
CA LEU A 253 8.17 -8.36 -16.35
C LEU A 253 8.25 -7.25 -17.39
N ASN A 254 8.41 -6.02 -16.95
CA ASN A 254 8.43 -4.84 -17.82
C ASN A 254 9.81 -4.21 -17.89
N TYR A 255 10.13 -3.67 -19.07
CA TYR A 255 11.17 -2.68 -19.30
C TYR A 255 10.51 -1.29 -19.32
N TYR A 256 11.04 -0.34 -18.57
CA TYR A 256 10.56 1.03 -18.55
C TYR A 256 11.68 2.00 -18.87
N TYR A 257 11.54 2.74 -19.96
CA TYR A 257 12.50 3.76 -20.34
C TYR A 257 12.26 5.04 -19.53
N VAL A 258 13.31 5.52 -18.85
CA VAL A 258 13.26 6.70 -17.98
C VAL A 258 13.71 7.93 -18.77
N PHE A 259 12.74 8.76 -19.17
CA PHE A 259 13.03 10.00 -19.89
C PHE A 259 13.67 11.05 -18.99
N LYS A 260 14.86 11.54 -19.36
CA LYS A 260 15.33 12.85 -18.87
C LYS A 260 14.52 13.99 -19.50
N SER A 261 14.50 15.14 -18.83
CA SER A 261 13.51 16.20 -19.08
C SER A 261 13.39 16.59 -20.57
N ARG A 262 12.16 16.84 -21.05
CA ARG A 262 11.88 17.23 -22.46
C ARG A 262 12.61 18.50 -22.93
N LYS A 263 13.20 19.28 -22.03
CA LYS A 263 13.95 20.50 -22.36
C LYS A 263 15.39 20.21 -22.80
N GLU A 264 15.99 19.11 -22.36
CA GLU A 264 17.34 18.67 -22.72
C GLU A 264 17.35 17.79 -24.00
N SER A 265 16.17 17.35 -24.45
CA SER A 265 15.98 16.24 -25.41
C SER A 265 15.86 16.64 -26.89
N LYS A 266 16.35 17.81 -27.31
CA LYS A 266 16.18 18.25 -28.73
C LYS A 266 17.09 17.52 -29.73
N THR A 267 18.07 16.75 -29.26
CA THR A 267 19.13 16.15 -30.11
C THR A 267 19.27 14.63 -30.03
N LEU A 268 18.64 13.93 -29.06
CA LEU A 268 18.71 12.45 -28.95
C LEU A 268 17.50 11.75 -29.56
N ASN A 269 17.74 10.70 -30.37
CA ASN A 269 16.71 9.80 -30.87
C ASN A 269 16.33 8.77 -29.79
N TYR A 270 15.56 9.20 -28.78
CA TYR A 270 15.17 8.36 -27.64
C TYR A 270 14.49 7.05 -28.05
N ARG A 271 13.79 7.02 -29.20
CA ARG A 271 13.10 5.82 -29.69
C ARG A 271 14.09 4.73 -30.05
N GLU A 272 15.14 5.10 -30.76
CA GLU A 272 16.21 4.19 -31.15
C GLU A 272 17.02 3.73 -29.93
N ILE A 273 17.31 4.64 -29.00
CA ILE A 273 18.00 4.30 -27.74
C ILE A 273 17.17 3.33 -26.89
N SER A 274 15.87 3.60 -26.75
CA SER A 274 14.93 2.74 -26.03
C SER A 274 14.81 1.36 -26.70
N GLU A 275 14.76 1.32 -28.03
CA GLU A 275 14.69 0.05 -28.77
C GLU A 275 15.99 -0.77 -28.62
N ILE A 276 17.16 -0.13 -28.70
CA ILE A 276 18.46 -0.79 -28.47
C ILE A 276 18.54 -1.32 -27.04
N GLY A 277 18.21 -0.48 -26.05
CA GLY A 277 18.18 -0.87 -24.65
C GLY A 277 17.24 -2.04 -24.38
N TYR A 278 16.01 -1.96 -24.92
CA TYR A 278 15.04 -3.05 -24.83
C TYR A 278 15.57 -4.34 -25.46
N LYS A 279 16.12 -4.29 -26.69
CA LYS A 279 16.66 -5.48 -27.37
C LYS A 279 17.80 -6.12 -26.59
N THR A 280 18.68 -5.32 -26.00
CA THR A 280 19.78 -5.80 -25.15
C THR A 280 19.24 -6.51 -23.90
N VAL A 281 18.34 -5.85 -23.16
CA VAL A 281 17.71 -6.43 -21.96
C VAL A 281 16.92 -7.69 -22.31
N HIS A 282 16.10 -7.64 -23.36
CA HIS A 282 15.32 -8.76 -23.86
C HIS A 282 16.24 -9.95 -24.18
N LYS A 283 17.33 -9.74 -24.90
CA LYS A 283 18.31 -10.80 -25.19
C LYS A 283 18.90 -11.39 -23.90
N LYS A 284 19.33 -10.55 -22.95
CA LYS A 284 19.87 -11.01 -21.65
C LYS A 284 18.84 -11.88 -20.90
N VAL A 285 17.57 -11.43 -20.81
CA VAL A 285 16.49 -12.18 -20.14
C VAL A 285 16.21 -13.54 -20.81
N TYR A 286 16.08 -13.57 -22.14
CA TYR A 286 15.76 -14.82 -22.83
C TYR A 286 16.93 -15.80 -22.91
N ASN A 287 18.18 -15.33 -22.84
CA ASN A 287 19.34 -16.21 -22.67
C ASN A 287 19.26 -16.96 -21.33
N ILE A 288 18.90 -16.28 -20.24
CA ILE A 288 18.68 -16.92 -18.93
C ILE A 288 17.52 -17.91 -18.99
N ILE A 289 16.40 -17.54 -19.60
CA ILE A 289 15.26 -18.47 -19.75
C ILE A 289 15.65 -19.73 -20.53
N GLU A 290 16.46 -19.61 -21.59
CA GLU A 290 16.95 -20.77 -22.36
C GLU A 290 17.96 -21.60 -21.57
N GLU A 291 18.91 -20.96 -20.87
CA GLU A 291 19.91 -21.63 -20.03
C GLU A 291 19.25 -22.49 -18.94
N TYR A 292 18.22 -21.96 -18.29
CA TYR A 292 17.51 -22.62 -17.19
C TYR A 292 16.15 -23.22 -17.62
N LYS A 293 15.94 -23.53 -18.91
CA LYS A 293 14.63 -23.99 -19.42
C LYS A 293 14.07 -25.24 -18.72
N ASN A 294 14.93 -26.13 -18.24
CA ASN A 294 14.53 -27.33 -17.51
C ASN A 294 14.00 -27.00 -16.10
N GLU A 295 14.43 -25.87 -15.53
CA GLU A 295 13.97 -25.37 -14.24
C GLU A 295 12.80 -24.39 -14.36
N LEU A 296 12.56 -23.87 -15.57
CA LEU A 296 11.54 -22.88 -15.91
C LEU A 296 10.58 -23.39 -17.02
N PRO A 297 10.05 -24.63 -16.94
CA PRO A 297 9.31 -25.23 -18.05
C PRO A 297 8.02 -24.50 -18.42
N GLU A 298 7.30 -23.91 -17.46
CA GLU A 298 6.09 -23.14 -17.74
C GLU A 298 6.43 -21.77 -18.34
N ILE A 299 7.45 -21.09 -17.81
CA ILE A 299 7.92 -19.80 -18.34
C ILE A 299 8.51 -19.95 -19.74
N TYR A 300 9.23 -21.04 -20.01
CA TYR A 300 9.87 -21.30 -21.30
C TYR A 300 8.87 -21.38 -22.46
N LYS A 301 7.66 -21.86 -22.20
CA LYS A 301 6.58 -22.00 -23.20
C LYS A 301 5.88 -20.67 -23.51
N ILE A 302 6.16 -19.61 -22.75
CA ILE A 302 5.47 -18.32 -22.90
C ILE A 302 5.94 -17.62 -24.17
N GLU A 303 4.97 -17.12 -24.93
CA GLU A 303 5.23 -16.38 -26.17
C GLU A 303 6.05 -15.11 -25.87
N LYS A 304 7.09 -14.88 -26.69
CA LYS A 304 7.96 -13.73 -26.54
C LYS A 304 7.22 -12.45 -26.91
N TYR A 305 7.34 -11.43 -26.07
CA TYR A 305 6.77 -10.13 -26.38
C TYR A 305 7.74 -9.32 -27.23
N ASN A 306 7.25 -8.78 -28.35
CA ASN A 306 8.07 -7.95 -29.24
C ASN A 306 8.06 -6.48 -28.79
N TYR A 307 9.13 -5.76 -29.17
CA TYR A 307 9.22 -4.32 -28.96
C TYR A 307 7.99 -3.59 -29.51
N LYS A 308 7.52 -2.60 -28.75
CA LYS A 308 6.50 -1.64 -29.17
C LYS A 308 6.95 -0.26 -28.72
N GLU A 309 6.68 0.73 -29.54
CA GLU A 309 7.05 2.12 -29.27
C GLU A 309 6.18 2.71 -28.13
N GLN A 310 6.55 2.38 -26.89
CA GLN A 310 5.88 2.78 -25.65
C GLN A 310 6.92 2.93 -24.55
N ASN A 311 6.62 3.75 -23.54
CA ASN A 311 7.54 3.99 -22.42
C ASN A 311 7.75 2.73 -21.58
N GLU A 312 6.71 1.90 -21.48
CA GLU A 312 6.73 0.65 -20.75
C GLU A 312 6.41 -0.50 -21.70
N ILE A 313 7.32 -1.46 -21.77
CA ILE A 313 7.28 -2.54 -22.73
C ILE A 313 7.39 -3.86 -21.96
N PRO A 314 6.39 -4.76 -22.04
CA PRO A 314 6.54 -6.10 -21.49
C PRO A 314 7.73 -6.83 -22.14
N ILE A 315 8.52 -7.52 -21.33
CA ILE A 315 9.52 -8.50 -21.77
C ILE A 315 8.91 -9.90 -21.67
N LEU A 316 8.27 -10.20 -20.54
CA LEU A 316 7.55 -11.44 -20.27
C LEU A 316 6.10 -11.12 -19.89
N HIS A 317 5.15 -11.90 -20.40
CA HIS A 317 3.73 -11.62 -20.26
C HIS A 317 2.96 -12.90 -19.91
N ILE A 318 2.78 -13.17 -18.62
CA ILE A 318 2.20 -14.42 -18.10
C ILE A 318 0.71 -14.22 -17.83
N ASN A 319 -0.17 -14.91 -18.56
CA ASN A 319 -1.61 -14.87 -18.29
C ASN A 319 -1.95 -15.74 -17.08
N LEU A 320 -2.41 -15.12 -16.00
CA LEU A 320 -2.73 -15.81 -14.74
C LEU A 320 -4.08 -16.53 -14.78
N LYS A 321 -4.90 -16.30 -15.81
CA LYS A 321 -6.30 -16.73 -15.84
C LYS A 321 -6.49 -18.24 -15.60
N GLU A 322 -5.71 -19.07 -16.28
CA GLU A 322 -5.85 -20.52 -16.17
C GLU A 322 -5.23 -21.05 -14.87
N TYR A 323 -4.14 -20.44 -14.38
CA TYR A 323 -3.56 -20.77 -13.07
C TYR A 323 -4.52 -20.45 -11.92
N ILE A 324 -5.20 -19.31 -11.97
CA ILE A 324 -6.20 -18.91 -10.96
C ILE A 324 -7.33 -19.94 -10.89
N LYS A 325 -7.87 -20.35 -12.04
CA LYS A 325 -8.94 -21.34 -12.12
C LYS A 325 -8.50 -22.74 -11.68
N ALA A 326 -7.26 -23.12 -12.03
CA ALA A 326 -6.69 -24.41 -11.65
C ALA A 326 -6.41 -24.49 -10.14
N GLY A 327 -6.28 -23.34 -9.49
CA GLY A 327 -6.19 -23.23 -8.04
C GLY A 327 -4.76 -23.19 -7.52
N LYS A 328 -4.62 -23.40 -6.21
CA LYS A 328 -3.40 -23.08 -5.46
C LYS A 328 -2.17 -23.88 -5.90
N ASP A 329 -2.32 -25.16 -6.23
CA ASP A 329 -1.17 -26.01 -6.58
C ASP A 329 -0.52 -25.60 -7.90
N GLU A 330 -1.32 -25.36 -8.94
CA GLU A 330 -0.81 -24.88 -10.23
C GLU A 330 -0.27 -23.45 -10.12
N MET A 331 -0.93 -22.59 -9.34
CA MET A 331 -0.42 -21.25 -9.07
C MET A 331 0.95 -21.28 -8.36
N ASN A 332 1.13 -22.16 -7.37
CA ASN A 332 2.39 -22.31 -6.65
C ASN A 332 3.52 -22.79 -7.56
N LYS A 333 3.25 -23.70 -8.51
CA LYS A 333 4.24 -24.12 -9.50
C LYS A 333 4.75 -22.94 -10.32
N LEU A 334 3.82 -22.14 -10.87
CA LEU A 334 4.17 -20.93 -11.61
C LEU A 334 4.97 -19.94 -10.74
N MET A 335 4.49 -19.66 -9.53
CA MET A 335 5.15 -18.72 -8.61
C MET A 335 6.58 -19.15 -8.27
N ASN A 336 6.82 -20.45 -8.11
CA ASN A 336 8.16 -21.00 -7.89
C ASN A 336 9.08 -20.77 -9.09
N GLU A 337 8.61 -20.97 -10.31
CA GLU A 337 9.41 -20.66 -11.52
C GLU A 337 9.69 -19.17 -11.64
N VAL A 338 8.69 -18.31 -11.40
CA VAL A 338 8.89 -16.85 -11.41
C VAL A 338 9.92 -16.43 -10.37
N LYS A 339 9.88 -17.03 -9.18
CA LYS A 339 10.83 -16.77 -8.10
C LYS A 339 12.26 -17.20 -8.49
N LYS A 340 12.42 -18.36 -9.13
CA LYS A 340 13.71 -18.81 -9.66
C LYS A 340 14.24 -17.85 -10.74
N LEU A 341 13.42 -17.55 -11.74
CA LEU A 341 13.78 -16.60 -12.80
C LEU A 341 14.20 -15.26 -12.20
N HIS A 342 13.43 -14.72 -11.26
CA HIS A 342 13.78 -13.48 -10.57
C HIS A 342 15.16 -13.56 -9.92
N GLY A 343 15.46 -14.65 -9.20
CA GLY A 343 16.78 -14.88 -8.60
C GLY A 343 17.92 -14.93 -9.62
N TYR A 344 17.72 -15.59 -10.77
CA TYR A 344 18.73 -15.59 -11.84
C TYR A 344 18.95 -14.19 -12.43
N LEU A 345 17.87 -13.46 -12.70
CA LEU A 345 17.94 -12.12 -13.28
C LEU A 345 18.62 -11.11 -12.35
N GLN A 346 18.52 -11.26 -11.04
CA GLN A 346 19.22 -10.38 -10.09
C GLN A 346 20.75 -10.46 -10.18
N ASN A 347 21.30 -11.56 -10.72
CA ASN A 347 22.73 -11.75 -10.91
C ASN A 347 23.21 -11.33 -12.31
N VAL A 348 22.31 -10.86 -13.18
CA VAL A 348 22.66 -10.40 -14.52
C VAL A 348 23.11 -8.95 -14.47
N ASN A 349 24.28 -8.66 -15.05
CA ASN A 349 24.66 -7.28 -15.30
C ASN A 349 23.82 -6.72 -16.46
N PHE A 350 22.88 -5.84 -16.14
CA PHE A 350 22.01 -5.18 -17.11
C PHE A 350 22.56 -3.86 -17.64
N GLU A 351 23.61 -3.31 -17.01
CA GLU A 351 24.36 -2.14 -17.50
C GLU A 351 25.05 -2.41 -18.85
#